data_AF-A0A5Y1I9V2-F1
#
_entry.id   AF-A0A5Y1I9V2-F1
#
_cell.length_a   1.000
_cell.length_b   1.000
_cell.length_c   1.000
_cell.angle_alpha   90.00
_cell.angle_beta   90.00
_cell.angle_gamma   90.00
#
_symmetry.space_group_name_H-M   'P 1'
#
loop_
_entity.id
_entity.type
_entity.pdbx_description
1 polymer ?
#
loop_
_entity_poly.entity_id
_entity_poly.type
_entity_poly.pdbx_seq_one_letter_code
_entity_poly.pdbx_strand_id
1 'polypeptide(L)'
;MGTNRARIDKSIENILKGKNIEEAKLHLPEITSTIKTGFIEKEISEQVYQSIIGVVSGKLSKIYDLDEDKCKEITSDFIKREQWINEIMELVEQDNVTGISDVLLKALKIALGETVKAEQNETYFVEKLLYEIIFLSLENTMQGALETLEEGITIPQIRKEFIKPLADKLFEEDIKTEIPALVLGKTTLAVINNKIADKLKNFGGF
;
A
#
# COMPACT_ATOMS: atom_id res chain seq x y z
N MET A 1 0.32 23.26 4.61
CA MET A 1 0.40 22.25 5.70
C MET A 1 1.79 21.57 5.70
N GLY A 2 2.89 22.34 5.78
CA GLY A 2 4.27 21.83 5.59
C GLY A 2 5.07 21.51 6.86
N THR A 3 4.50 21.70 8.05
CA THR A 3 5.25 21.64 9.32
C THR A 3 5.35 20.25 9.95
N ASN A 4 4.47 19.31 9.57
CA ASN A 4 4.45 17.97 10.17
C ASN A 4 5.47 17.02 9.53
N ARG A 5 5.52 17.00 8.19
CA ARG A 5 6.45 16.14 7.43
C ARG A 5 7.90 16.50 7.76
N ALA A 6 8.26 17.77 7.62
CA ALA A 6 9.59 18.28 7.99
C ALA A 6 9.99 18.00 9.45
N ARG A 7 9.02 17.94 10.37
CA ARG A 7 9.28 17.60 11.78
C ARG A 7 9.50 16.09 11.97
N ILE A 8 8.73 15.25 11.29
CA ILE A 8 8.94 13.79 11.28
C ILE A 8 10.30 13.48 10.65
N ASP A 9 10.58 14.06 9.49
CA ASP A 9 11.84 13.90 8.76
C ASP A 9 13.02 14.24 9.67
N LYS A 10 13.00 15.42 10.30
CA LYS A 10 14.06 15.85 11.23
C LYS A 10 14.18 14.95 12.47
N SER A 11 13.08 14.37 12.95
CA SER A 11 13.09 13.48 14.11
C SER A 11 13.77 12.15 13.76
N ILE A 12 13.40 11.57 12.61
CA ILE A 12 14.01 10.34 12.09
C ILE A 12 15.47 10.58 11.69
N GLU A 13 15.78 11.71 11.06
CA GLU A 13 17.15 12.13 10.72
C GLU A 13 18.04 12.21 11.97
N ASN A 14 17.55 12.82 13.06
CA ASN A 14 18.30 12.87 14.32
C ASN A 14 18.53 11.48 14.93
N ILE A 15 17.55 10.57 14.83
CA ILE A 15 17.71 9.18 15.31
C ILE A 15 18.80 8.48 14.50
N LEU A 16 18.84 8.69 13.19
CA LEU A 16 19.70 7.94 12.27
C LEU A 16 21.08 8.56 12.03
N LYS A 17 21.30 9.82 12.42
CA LYS A 17 22.55 10.54 12.18
C LYS A 17 23.76 9.77 12.72
N GLY A 18 24.75 9.54 11.84
CA GLY A 18 26.01 8.86 12.15
C GLY A 18 25.90 7.35 12.39
N LYS A 19 24.76 6.73 12.04
CA LYS A 19 24.52 5.29 12.21
C LYS A 19 24.63 4.55 10.88
N ASN A 20 25.19 3.34 10.92
CA ASN A 20 25.11 2.40 9.81
C ASN A 20 23.75 1.67 9.79
N ILE A 21 23.51 0.83 8.77
CA ILE A 21 22.24 0.13 8.58
C ILE A 21 21.87 -0.78 9.76
N GLU A 22 22.84 -1.45 10.38
CA GLU A 22 22.59 -2.37 11.50
C GLU A 22 22.27 -1.60 12.78
N GLU A 23 22.91 -0.46 12.99
CA GLU A 23 22.59 0.45 14.09
C GLU A 23 21.22 1.11 13.89
N ALA A 24 20.87 1.52 12.67
CA ALA A 24 19.58 2.09 12.33
C ALA A 24 18.42 1.11 12.61
N LYS A 25 18.62 -0.20 12.40
CA LYS A 25 17.62 -1.24 12.71
C LYS A 25 17.30 -1.32 14.20
N LEU A 26 18.27 -1.08 15.08
CA LEU A 26 18.03 -1.10 16.53
C LEU A 26 17.09 0.02 16.98
N HIS A 27 17.00 1.11 16.20
CA HIS A 27 16.13 2.25 16.48
C HIS A 27 14.80 2.21 15.71
N LEU A 28 14.48 1.11 15.02
CA LEU A 28 13.18 0.93 14.35
C LEU A 28 11.97 1.19 15.26
N PRO A 29 11.95 0.73 16.53
CA PRO A 29 10.86 1.06 17.45
C PRO A 29 10.67 2.57 17.65
N GLU A 30 11.77 3.32 17.76
CA GLU A 30 11.72 4.77 17.92
C GLU A 30 11.25 5.43 16.61
N ILE A 31 11.78 5.02 15.47
CA ILE A 31 11.38 5.53 14.14
C ILE A 31 9.89 5.27 13.90
N THR A 32 9.43 4.04 14.11
CA THR A 32 8.02 3.64 13.92
C THR A 32 7.07 4.41 14.84
N SER A 33 7.48 4.72 16.07
CA SER A 33 6.70 5.57 16.99
C SER A 33 6.51 7.01 16.50
N THR A 34 7.43 7.51 15.66
CA THR A 34 7.31 8.85 15.05
C THR A 34 6.38 8.88 13.84
N ILE A 35 6.05 7.71 13.28
CA ILE A 35 5.17 7.60 12.13
C ILE A 35 3.72 7.74 12.57
N LYS A 36 3.00 8.62 11.89
CA LYS A 36 1.59 8.89 12.20
C LYS A 36 0.69 7.74 11.75
N THR A 37 -0.28 7.40 12.58
CA THR A 37 -1.39 6.50 12.24
C THR A 37 -2.24 7.07 11.10
N GLY A 38 -3.10 6.21 10.54
CA GLY A 38 -4.02 6.60 9.48
C GLY A 38 -3.35 6.64 8.11
N PHE A 39 -2.71 5.54 7.70
CA PHE A 39 -2.17 5.45 6.34
C PHE A 39 -3.31 5.30 5.35
N ILE A 40 -4.19 4.32 5.58
CA ILE A 40 -5.28 4.01 4.66
C ILE A 40 -6.26 5.19 4.56
N GLU A 41 -6.70 5.76 5.68
CA GLU A 41 -7.68 6.86 5.69
C GLU A 41 -7.19 8.15 5.00
N LYS A 42 -5.87 8.34 4.90
CA LYS A 42 -5.28 9.50 4.20
C LYS A 42 -5.25 9.31 2.69
N GLU A 43 -5.06 8.07 2.25
CA GLU A 43 -4.94 7.76 0.82
C GLU A 43 -6.28 7.44 0.17
N ILE A 44 -7.21 6.86 0.93
CA ILE A 44 -8.47 6.35 0.38
C ILE A 44 -9.62 6.52 1.38
N SER A 45 -10.71 7.15 0.91
CA SER A 45 -11.96 7.21 1.67
C SER A 45 -12.79 5.94 1.44
N GLU A 46 -13.71 5.63 2.36
CA GLU A 46 -14.62 4.50 2.21
C GLU A 46 -15.41 4.56 0.88
N GLN A 47 -15.89 5.76 0.49
CA GLN A 47 -16.62 5.93 -0.76
C GLN A 47 -15.75 5.63 -1.98
N VAL A 48 -14.52 6.16 -2.01
CA VAL A 48 -13.56 5.91 -3.09
C VAL A 48 -13.20 4.43 -3.16
N TYR A 49 -12.99 3.79 -2.00
CA TYR A 49 -12.78 2.35 -1.90
C TYR A 49 -13.92 1.56 -2.53
N GLN A 50 -15.16 1.78 -2.10
CA GLN A 50 -16.32 1.05 -2.64
C GLN A 50 -16.49 1.26 -4.16
N SER A 51 -16.20 2.47 -4.66
CA SER A 51 -16.18 2.76 -6.10
C SER A 51 -15.12 1.94 -6.83
N ILE A 52 -13.88 1.92 -6.32
CA ILE A 52 -12.78 1.13 -6.91
C ILE A 52 -13.14 -0.34 -6.93
N ILE A 53 -13.65 -0.88 -5.82
CA ILE A 53 -14.07 -2.27 -5.74
C ILE A 53 -15.15 -2.56 -6.79
N GLY A 54 -16.19 -1.75 -6.89
CA GLY A 54 -17.24 -1.93 -7.90
C GLY A 54 -16.70 -2.02 -9.34
N VAL A 55 -15.80 -1.11 -9.72
CA VAL A 55 -15.19 -1.09 -11.06
C VAL A 55 -14.30 -2.31 -11.29
N VAL A 56 -13.39 -2.59 -10.35
CA VAL A 56 -12.39 -3.65 -10.48
C VAL A 56 -13.06 -5.02 -10.51
N SER A 57 -14.00 -5.28 -9.61
CA SER A 57 -14.70 -6.57 -9.54
C SER A 57 -15.51 -6.83 -10.80
N GLY A 58 -16.18 -5.80 -11.34
CA GLY A 58 -16.88 -5.90 -12.62
C GLY A 58 -15.98 -6.10 -13.84
N LYS A 59 -14.71 -5.68 -13.77
CA LYS A 59 -13.72 -5.90 -14.84
C LYS A 59 -13.02 -7.24 -14.71
N LEU A 60 -12.69 -7.67 -13.49
CA LEU A 60 -12.13 -8.99 -13.22
C LEU A 60 -13.11 -10.11 -13.60
N SER A 61 -14.39 -9.97 -13.25
CA SER A 61 -15.41 -10.97 -13.64
C SER A 61 -15.44 -11.13 -15.15
N LYS A 62 -15.45 -10.02 -15.89
CA LYS A 62 -15.46 -10.02 -17.36
C LYS A 62 -14.21 -10.66 -17.96
N ILE A 63 -13.02 -10.49 -17.36
CA ILE A 63 -11.81 -11.21 -17.80
C ILE A 63 -12.00 -12.71 -17.64
N TYR A 64 -12.44 -13.14 -16.46
CA TYR A 64 -12.51 -14.57 -16.14
C TYR A 64 -13.68 -15.29 -16.81
N ASP A 65 -14.64 -14.52 -17.34
CA ASP A 65 -15.69 -15.00 -18.22
C ASP A 65 -15.24 -15.12 -19.71
N LEU A 66 -14.04 -14.68 -20.07
CA LEU A 66 -13.50 -14.84 -21.43
C LEU A 66 -13.09 -16.29 -21.71
N ASP A 67 -13.04 -16.63 -23.01
CA ASP A 67 -12.40 -17.86 -23.48
C ASP A 67 -10.95 -17.95 -22.94
N GLU A 68 -10.51 -19.16 -22.58
CA GLU A 68 -9.21 -19.41 -21.93
C GLU A 68 -8.03 -18.80 -22.70
N ASP A 69 -8.06 -18.85 -24.04
CA ASP A 69 -7.02 -18.28 -24.90
C ASP A 69 -6.95 -16.75 -24.80
N LYS A 70 -8.10 -16.07 -24.70
CA LYS A 70 -8.17 -14.60 -24.56
C LYS A 70 -7.77 -14.16 -23.16
N CYS A 71 -8.17 -14.92 -22.14
CA CYS A 71 -7.73 -14.70 -20.77
C CYS A 71 -6.20 -14.82 -20.68
N LYS A 72 -5.62 -15.91 -21.21
CA LYS A 72 -4.16 -16.10 -21.28
C LYS A 72 -3.45 -14.99 -22.02
N GLU A 73 -4.04 -14.45 -23.07
CA GLU A 73 -3.48 -13.33 -23.80
C GLU A 73 -3.31 -12.10 -22.90
N ILE A 74 -4.30 -11.78 -22.07
CA ILE A 74 -4.24 -10.64 -21.14
C ILE A 74 -3.31 -10.97 -19.95
N THR A 75 -3.34 -12.19 -19.43
CA THR A 75 -2.56 -12.59 -18.24
C THR A 75 -1.09 -12.83 -18.55
N SER A 76 -0.71 -13.06 -19.81
CA SER A 76 0.65 -13.38 -20.23
C SER A 76 1.33 -12.28 -21.06
N ASP A 77 0.58 -11.52 -21.88
CA ASP A 77 1.13 -10.41 -22.66
C ASP A 77 1.20 -9.13 -21.82
N PHE A 78 2.40 -8.56 -21.69
CA PHE A 78 2.63 -7.33 -20.92
C PHE A 78 1.87 -6.12 -21.49
N ILE A 79 1.85 -5.95 -22.81
CA ILE A 79 1.22 -4.80 -23.47
C ILE A 79 -0.30 -4.88 -23.29
N LYS A 80 -0.89 -6.07 -23.48
CA LYS A 80 -2.34 -6.24 -23.27
C LYS A 80 -2.75 -6.04 -21.83
N ARG A 81 -1.92 -6.51 -20.89
CA ARG A 81 -2.17 -6.28 -19.46
C ARG A 81 -2.14 -4.81 -19.11
N GLU A 82 -1.14 -4.07 -19.58
CA GLU A 82 -1.05 -2.63 -19.37
C GLU A 82 -2.26 -1.89 -19.97
N GLN A 83 -2.71 -2.27 -21.17
CA GLN A 83 -3.92 -1.70 -21.77
C GLN A 83 -5.14 -1.93 -20.87
N TRP A 84 -5.34 -3.15 -20.39
CA TRP A 84 -6.45 -3.48 -19.51
C TRP A 84 -6.38 -2.74 -18.16
N ILE A 85 -5.19 -2.63 -17.56
CA ILE A 85 -4.98 -1.85 -16.33
C ILE A 85 -5.34 -0.39 -16.57
N ASN A 86 -4.88 0.20 -17.67
CA ASN A 86 -5.16 1.61 -17.98
C ASN A 86 -6.66 1.87 -18.18
N GLU A 87 -7.40 0.96 -18.82
CA GLU A 87 -8.87 1.09 -18.92
C GLU A 87 -9.54 1.15 -17.55
N ILE A 88 -9.07 0.36 -16.58
CA ILE A 88 -9.60 0.40 -15.21
C ILE A 88 -9.26 1.71 -14.54
N MET A 89 -8.01 2.16 -14.67
CA MET A 89 -7.57 3.43 -14.11
C MET A 89 -8.43 4.59 -14.63
N GLU A 90 -8.72 4.62 -15.93
CA GLU A 90 -9.58 5.64 -16.54
C GLU A 90 -11.00 5.62 -15.96
N LEU A 91 -11.60 4.44 -15.78
CA LEU A 91 -12.94 4.31 -15.17
C LEU A 91 -12.94 4.74 -13.70
N VAL A 92 -11.94 4.32 -12.94
CA VAL A 92 -11.77 4.71 -11.54
C VAL A 92 -11.57 6.22 -11.41
N GLU A 93 -10.81 6.86 -12.30
CA GLU A 93 -10.62 8.30 -12.30
C GLU A 93 -11.90 9.07 -12.70
N GLN A 94 -12.69 8.52 -13.64
CA GLN A 94 -13.97 9.12 -14.04
C GLN A 94 -15.00 9.12 -12.90
N ASP A 95 -15.04 8.07 -12.09
CA ASP A 95 -15.98 7.94 -10.97
C ASP A 95 -15.58 8.78 -9.74
N ASN A 96 -14.32 9.25 -9.65
CA ASN A 96 -13.78 9.91 -8.46
C ASN A 96 -13.41 11.39 -8.69
N VAL A 97 -14.43 12.26 -8.57
CA VAL A 97 -14.35 13.72 -8.82
C VAL A 97 -13.33 14.45 -7.93
N THR A 98 -13.02 13.95 -6.74
CA THR A 98 -12.15 14.62 -5.76
C THR A 98 -10.65 14.40 -5.97
N GLY A 99 -10.26 13.66 -6.99
CA GLY A 99 -8.86 13.30 -7.25
C GLY A 99 -8.39 12.16 -6.36
N ILE A 100 -7.56 11.29 -6.95
CA ILE A 100 -6.98 10.10 -6.33
C ILE A 100 -5.55 10.44 -5.93
N SER A 101 -5.11 10.04 -4.73
CA SER A 101 -3.73 10.30 -4.32
C SER A 101 -2.72 9.54 -5.20
N ASP A 102 -1.52 10.09 -5.37
CA ASP A 102 -0.45 9.41 -6.13
C ASP A 102 -0.09 8.04 -5.53
N VAL A 103 -0.21 7.90 -4.20
CA VAL A 103 -0.01 6.62 -3.51
C VAL A 103 -1.09 5.63 -3.92
N LEU A 104 -2.36 6.04 -3.88
CA LEU A 104 -3.48 5.19 -4.26
C LEU A 104 -3.40 4.79 -5.74
N LEU A 105 -3.05 5.72 -6.65
CA LEU A 105 -2.86 5.40 -8.07
C LEU A 105 -1.76 4.37 -8.29
N LYS A 106 -0.61 4.52 -7.63
CA LYS A 106 0.50 3.56 -7.72
C LYS A 106 0.12 2.20 -7.12
N ALA A 107 -0.50 2.20 -5.94
CA ALA A 107 -0.96 0.98 -5.27
C ALA A 107 -1.96 0.22 -6.14
N LEU A 108 -2.91 0.94 -6.76
CA LEU A 108 -3.92 0.36 -7.64
C LEU A 108 -3.29 -0.32 -8.85
N LYS A 109 -2.35 0.34 -9.54
CA LYS A 109 -1.63 -0.24 -10.68
C LYS A 109 -0.86 -1.50 -10.30
N ILE A 110 -0.15 -1.47 -9.18
CA ILE A 110 0.61 -2.64 -8.68
C ILE A 110 -0.35 -3.78 -8.36
N ALA A 111 -1.39 -3.52 -7.58
CA ALA A 111 -2.36 -4.53 -7.15
C ALA A 111 -3.10 -5.17 -8.34
N LEU A 112 -3.53 -4.37 -9.33
CA LEU A 112 -4.15 -4.89 -10.55
C LEU A 112 -3.18 -5.76 -11.36
N GLY A 113 -1.95 -5.28 -11.55
CA GLY A 113 -0.92 -6.00 -12.30
C GLY A 113 -0.58 -7.35 -11.67
N GLU A 114 -0.46 -7.40 -10.34
CA GLU A 114 -0.23 -8.66 -9.62
C GLU A 114 -1.44 -9.59 -9.67
N THR A 115 -2.66 -9.07 -9.47
CA THR A 115 -3.89 -9.87 -9.47
C THR A 115 -4.11 -10.56 -10.81
N VAL A 116 -4.00 -9.82 -11.91
CA VAL A 116 -4.18 -10.38 -13.25
C VAL A 116 -3.07 -11.39 -13.57
N LYS A 117 -1.82 -11.06 -13.23
CA LYS A 117 -0.67 -11.97 -13.46
C LYS A 117 -0.82 -13.28 -12.69
N ALA A 118 -1.36 -13.23 -11.49
CA ALA A 118 -1.54 -14.41 -10.62
C ALA A 118 -2.89 -15.11 -10.85
N GLU A 119 -3.72 -14.59 -11.77
CA GLU A 119 -5.06 -15.09 -12.07
C GLU A 119 -5.93 -15.25 -10.80
N GLN A 120 -5.88 -14.23 -9.94
CA GLN A 120 -6.56 -14.23 -8.64
C GLN A 120 -7.83 -13.37 -8.62
N ASN A 121 -8.66 -13.58 -7.59
CA ASN A 121 -9.94 -12.89 -7.45
C ASN A 121 -9.83 -11.51 -6.77
N GLU A 122 -10.98 -10.87 -6.61
CA GLU A 122 -11.18 -9.60 -5.91
C GLU A 122 -10.59 -9.58 -4.49
N THR A 123 -10.71 -10.66 -3.72
CA THR A 123 -10.15 -10.73 -2.37
C THR A 123 -8.63 -10.56 -2.39
N TYR A 124 -7.96 -11.24 -3.32
CA TYR A 124 -6.52 -11.08 -3.51
C TYR A 124 -6.16 -9.66 -3.94
N PHE A 125 -6.93 -9.08 -4.86
CA PHE A 125 -6.75 -7.69 -5.27
C PHE A 125 -6.83 -6.73 -4.07
N VAL A 126 -7.86 -6.85 -3.22
CA VAL A 126 -8.01 -5.99 -2.04
C VAL A 126 -6.88 -6.20 -1.05
N GLU A 127 -6.47 -7.45 -0.84
CA GLU A 127 -5.30 -7.76 -0.01
C GLU A 127 -4.05 -7.01 -0.51
N LYS A 128 -3.79 -7.08 -1.82
CA LYS A 128 -2.66 -6.39 -2.44
C LYS A 128 -2.78 -4.87 -2.40
N LEU A 129 -3.95 -4.34 -2.71
CA LEU A 129 -4.19 -2.89 -2.71
C LEU A 129 -3.89 -2.30 -1.33
N LEU A 130 -4.42 -2.90 -0.27
CA LEU A 130 -4.22 -2.39 1.09
C LEU A 130 -2.79 -2.55 1.57
N TYR A 131 -2.13 -3.66 1.23
CA TYR A 131 -0.70 -3.84 1.51
C TYR A 131 0.13 -2.75 0.83
N GLU A 132 -0.08 -2.51 -0.46
CA GLU A 132 0.67 -1.52 -1.24
C GLU A 132 0.41 -0.09 -0.75
N ILE A 133 -0.81 0.25 -0.33
CA ILE A 133 -1.10 1.53 0.32
C ILE A 133 -0.25 1.70 1.58
N ILE A 134 -0.22 0.69 2.47
CA ILE A 134 0.61 0.75 3.68
C ILE A 134 2.08 0.91 3.32
N PHE A 135 2.58 0.08 2.41
CA PHE A 135 3.97 0.09 1.98
C PHE A 135 4.39 1.45 1.41
N LEU A 136 3.62 1.99 0.47
CA LEU A 136 3.92 3.25 -0.20
C LEU A 136 3.71 4.47 0.71
N SER A 137 2.74 4.44 1.63
CA SER A 137 2.59 5.51 2.63
C SER A 137 3.75 5.51 3.65
N LEU A 138 4.23 4.33 4.05
CA LEU A 138 5.43 4.20 4.87
C LEU A 138 6.66 4.71 4.13
N GLU A 139 6.82 4.32 2.86
CA GLU A 139 7.89 4.81 1.99
C GLU A 139 7.88 6.33 1.90
N ASN A 140 6.75 6.94 1.56
CA ASN A 140 6.64 8.40 1.45
C ASN A 140 6.93 9.13 2.77
N THR A 141 6.58 8.50 3.90
CA THR A 141 6.83 9.07 5.23
C THR A 141 8.29 9.00 5.62
N MET A 142 9.00 7.94 5.21
CA MET A 142 10.40 7.72 5.57
C MET A 142 11.37 8.26 4.51
N GLN A 143 10.93 8.51 3.28
CA GLN A 143 11.76 8.90 2.15
C GLN A 143 12.64 10.13 2.47
N GLY A 144 12.04 11.20 2.98
CA GLY A 144 12.77 12.45 3.26
C GLY A 144 13.83 12.30 4.35
N ALA A 145 13.54 11.53 5.40
CA ALA A 145 14.48 11.25 6.48
C ALA A 145 15.63 10.32 6.11
N LEU A 146 15.39 9.45 5.12
CA LEU A 146 16.34 8.42 4.71
C LEU A 146 17.22 8.89 3.54
N GLU A 147 16.74 9.80 2.70
CA GLU A 147 17.52 10.49 1.66
C GLU A 147 18.62 11.40 2.23
N THR A 148 18.50 11.83 3.49
CA THR A 148 19.48 12.66 4.20
C THR A 148 20.56 11.87 4.94
N LEU A 149 20.54 10.54 4.89
CA LEU A 149 21.57 9.71 5.50
C LEU A 149 22.87 9.80 4.71
N GLU A 150 24.00 9.97 5.40
CA GLU A 150 25.33 10.00 4.78
C GLU A 150 25.66 8.70 4.01
N GLU A 151 26.67 8.78 3.15
CA GLU A 151 27.10 7.75 2.18
C GLU A 151 26.94 6.29 2.68
N GLY A 152 26.15 5.49 1.94
CA GLY A 152 26.18 4.02 2.04
C GLY A 152 24.82 3.32 2.14
N ILE A 153 23.73 4.02 2.41
CA ILE A 153 22.38 3.42 2.47
C ILE A 153 21.61 3.74 1.19
N THR A 154 21.31 2.70 0.41
CA THR A 154 20.56 2.83 -0.85
C THR A 154 19.04 2.68 -0.64
N ILE A 155 18.23 3.29 -1.52
CA ILE A 155 16.76 3.14 -1.52
C ILE A 155 16.33 1.66 -1.52
N PRO A 156 16.93 0.75 -2.33
CA PRO A 156 16.60 -0.67 -2.26
C PRO A 156 16.87 -1.31 -0.90
N GLN A 157 17.97 -0.95 -0.23
CA GLN A 157 18.26 -1.44 1.13
C GLN A 157 17.23 -0.91 2.12
N ILE A 158 16.82 0.36 1.99
CA ILE A 158 15.77 0.95 2.84
C ILE A 158 14.46 0.18 2.73
N ARG A 159 14.02 -0.05 1.50
CA ARG A 159 12.79 -0.80 1.21
C ARG A 159 12.84 -2.18 1.83
N LYS A 160 13.97 -2.87 1.66
CA LYS A 160 14.17 -4.25 2.11
C LYS A 160 14.28 -4.38 3.63
N GLU A 161 15.04 -3.50 4.27
CA GLU A 161 15.47 -3.65 5.66
C GLU A 161 14.57 -2.89 6.65
N PHE A 162 13.77 -1.92 6.18
CA PHE A 162 12.88 -1.13 7.06
C PHE A 162 11.42 -1.14 6.63
N ILE A 163 11.12 -0.73 5.39
CA ILE A 163 9.73 -0.51 4.96
C ILE A 163 8.99 -1.85 4.85
N LYS A 164 9.59 -2.83 4.18
CA LYS A 164 8.96 -4.14 3.97
C LYS A 164 8.68 -4.88 5.29
N PRO A 165 9.65 -5.04 6.23
CA PRO A 165 9.36 -5.71 7.50
C PRO A 165 8.26 -5.01 8.31
N LEU A 166 8.20 -3.68 8.27
CA LEU A 166 7.15 -2.92 8.93
C LEU A 166 5.79 -3.15 8.26
N ALA A 167 5.71 -3.03 6.94
CA ALA A 167 4.48 -3.30 6.19
C ALA A 167 3.98 -4.75 6.41
N ASP A 168 4.88 -5.73 6.38
CA ASP A 168 4.59 -7.14 6.63
C ASP A 168 3.98 -7.35 8.02
N LYS A 169 4.56 -6.74 9.07
CA LYS A 169 4.03 -6.84 10.45
C LYS A 169 2.69 -6.13 10.62
N LEU A 170 2.52 -4.97 9.98
CA LEU A 170 1.25 -4.24 9.99
C LEU A 170 0.15 -5.00 9.26
N PHE A 171 0.51 -5.86 8.30
CA PHE A 171 -0.40 -6.59 7.43
C PHE A 171 -0.39 -8.10 7.70
N GLU A 172 -0.18 -8.48 8.96
CA GLU A 172 -0.25 -9.87 9.44
C GLU A 172 -1.68 -10.47 9.36
N GLU A 173 -1.80 -11.73 9.76
CA GLU A 173 -2.98 -12.58 9.58
C GLU A 173 -4.29 -11.98 10.13
N ASP A 174 -4.25 -11.23 11.23
CA ASP A 174 -5.43 -10.59 11.83
C ASP A 174 -6.00 -9.42 11.00
N ILE A 175 -5.22 -8.86 10.07
CA ILE A 175 -5.69 -7.95 9.03
C ILE A 175 -6.16 -8.75 7.82
N LYS A 176 -5.36 -9.72 7.37
CA LYS A 176 -5.67 -10.54 6.18
C LYS A 176 -7.01 -11.27 6.31
N THR A 177 -7.31 -11.78 7.49
CA THR A 177 -8.56 -12.48 7.81
C THR A 177 -9.80 -11.58 7.74
N GLU A 178 -9.64 -10.25 7.82
CA GLU A 178 -10.74 -9.29 7.68
C GLU A 178 -11.01 -8.91 6.22
N ILE A 179 -10.07 -9.15 5.31
CA ILE A 179 -10.19 -8.77 3.89
C ILE A 179 -11.43 -9.38 3.22
N PRO A 180 -11.75 -10.68 3.39
CA PRO A 180 -12.99 -11.24 2.85
C PRO A 180 -14.24 -10.56 3.43
N ALA A 181 -14.22 -10.20 4.72
CA ALA A 181 -15.33 -9.48 5.33
C ALA A 181 -15.46 -8.06 4.75
N LEU A 182 -14.34 -7.42 4.39
CA LEU A 182 -14.33 -6.08 3.81
C LEU A 182 -14.91 -6.09 2.40
N VAL A 183 -14.49 -7.05 1.58
CA VAL A 183 -15.02 -7.27 0.21
C VAL A 183 -16.52 -7.51 0.25
N LEU A 184 -17.00 -8.29 1.22
CA LEU A 184 -18.43 -8.59 1.39
C LEU A 184 -19.22 -7.46 2.08
N GLY A 185 -18.60 -6.32 2.39
CA GLY A 185 -19.23 -5.20 3.08
C GLY A 185 -19.66 -5.49 4.53
N LYS A 186 -19.10 -6.53 5.16
CA LYS A 186 -19.37 -6.93 6.54
C LYS A 186 -18.48 -6.22 7.56
N THR A 187 -17.36 -5.65 7.11
CA THR A 187 -16.52 -4.72 7.86
C THR A 187 -16.23 -3.49 7.00
N THR A 188 -15.56 -2.49 7.55
CA THR A 188 -15.26 -1.23 6.87
C THR A 188 -13.77 -0.97 6.81
N LEU A 189 -13.37 -0.11 5.87
CA LEU A 189 -11.98 0.31 5.73
C LEU A 189 -11.48 1.01 7.00
N ALA A 190 -12.37 1.73 7.69
CA ALA A 190 -12.10 2.35 8.98
C ALA A 190 -11.70 1.33 10.06
N VAL A 191 -12.34 0.14 10.09
CA VAL A 191 -11.98 -0.92 11.04
C VAL A 191 -10.58 -1.45 10.74
N ILE A 192 -10.25 -1.71 9.48
CA ILE A 192 -8.92 -2.14 9.05
C ILE A 192 -7.86 -1.11 9.45
N ASN A 193 -8.11 0.16 9.13
CA ASN A 193 -7.20 1.26 9.45
C ASN A 193 -6.97 1.39 10.96
N ASN A 194 -8.01 1.19 11.79
CA ASN A 194 -7.87 1.20 13.25
C ASN A 194 -6.99 0.06 13.76
N LYS A 195 -7.15 -1.17 13.23
CA LYS A 195 -6.29 -2.30 13.62
C LYS A 195 -4.82 -2.04 13.26
N ILE A 196 -4.55 -1.50 12.08
CA ILE A 196 -3.19 -1.12 11.66
C ILE A 196 -2.63 -0.01 12.57
N ALA A 197 -3.44 0.98 12.90
CA ALA A 197 -3.06 2.06 13.81
C ALA A 197 -2.71 1.52 15.21
N ASP A 198 -3.44 0.52 15.71
CA ASP A 198 -3.15 -0.10 17.00
C ASP A 198 -1.88 -0.97 16.95
N LYS A 199 -1.61 -1.66 15.84
CA LYS A 199 -0.33 -2.36 15.64
C LYS A 199 0.88 -1.42 15.62
N LEU A 200 0.76 -0.25 14.98
CA LEU A 200 1.81 0.76 14.98
C LEU A 200 2.16 1.23 16.40
N LYS A 201 1.14 1.51 17.24
CA LYS A 201 1.35 1.94 18.63
C LYS A 201 2.12 0.90 19.44
N ASN A 202 1.93 -0.38 19.14
CA ASN A 202 2.50 -1.51 19.87
C ASN A 202 3.76 -2.08 19.21
N PHE A 203 4.29 -1.44 18.16
CA PHE A 203 5.42 -1.97 17.39
C PHE A 203 6.71 -2.14 18.23
N GLY A 204 6.85 -1.34 19.29
CA GLY A 204 8.00 -1.33 20.22
C GLY A 204 7.87 -2.20 21.48
N GLY A 205 6.87 -3.09 21.56
CA GLY A 205 6.78 -4.08 22.64
C GLY A 205 7.63 -5.32 22.37
N PHE A 206 8.96 -5.17 22.35
CA PHE A 206 9.94 -6.27 22.36
C PHE A 206 11.15 -5.88 23.20
#